data_AF-A0A7C6WY07-F1
#
_entry.id   AF-A0A7C6WY07-F1
#
_cell.length_a   1.000
_cell.length_b   1.000
_cell.length_c   1.000
_cell.angle_alpha   90.00
_cell.angle_beta   90.00
_cell.angle_gamma   90.00
#
_symmetry.space_group_name_H-M   'P 1'
#
loop_
_entity.id
_entity.type
_entity.pdbx_description
1 polymer ?
#
loop_
_entity_poly.entity_id
_entity_poly.type
_entity_poly.pdbx_seq_one_letter_code
_entity_poly.pdbx_strand_id
1 'polypeptide(L)'
;GIYTFEGRENPPFTDFWSVHPSKAADIMEEAGFETQTLLAQEGLVSLIDEKVNLLQGEAWEAWVDLNYRCAQDPTIHGAAEHLLYVGKRI
;
A
#
# COMPACT_ATOMS: atom_id res chain seq x y z
N GLY A 1 9.29 3.69 -5.40
CA GLY A 1 10.38 4.49 -6.02
C GLY A 1 10.81 5.65 -5.14
N ILE A 2 12.10 5.95 -4.99
CA ILE A 2 12.55 7.17 -4.28
C ILE A 2 12.58 8.30 -5.30
N TYR A 3 11.48 9.04 -5.41
CA TYR A 3 11.44 10.26 -6.21
C TYR A 3 12.26 11.34 -5.50
N THR A 4 13.33 11.79 -6.15
CA THR A 4 13.97 13.07 -5.81
C THR A 4 13.02 14.18 -6.25
N PHE A 5 12.33 14.81 -5.29
CA PHE A 5 11.62 16.07 -5.57
C PHE A 5 12.66 17.12 -5.95
N GLU A 6 12.77 17.44 -7.23
CA GLU A 6 13.63 18.53 -7.69
C GLU A 6 13.13 19.87 -7.11
N GLY A 7 14.00 20.58 -6.40
CA GLY A 7 13.77 21.98 -6.00
C GLY A 7 13.58 22.26 -4.50
N ARG A 8 13.67 21.25 -3.62
CA ARG A 8 13.82 21.45 -2.17
C ARG A 8 14.96 20.57 -1.66
N GLU A 9 15.74 21.03 -0.69
CA GLU A 9 16.59 20.13 0.10
C GLU A 9 15.68 19.02 0.61
N ASN A 10 15.83 17.81 0.07
CA ASN A 10 15.12 16.64 0.52
C ASN A 10 15.91 16.14 1.73
N PRO A 11 15.51 16.46 2.98
CA PRO A 11 16.24 15.92 4.11
C PRO A 11 16.24 14.40 3.95
N PRO A 12 17.37 13.73 4.21
CA PRO A 12 17.39 12.28 4.17
C PRO A 12 16.25 11.75 5.05
N PHE A 13 15.69 10.60 4.69
CA PHE A 13 14.68 9.86 5.46
C PHE A 13 15.26 9.37 6.81
N THR A 14 15.79 10.28 7.63
CA THR A 14 16.53 9.97 8.86
C THR A 14 15.62 9.51 9.97
N ASP A 15 14.35 9.93 9.93
CA ASP A 15 13.30 9.54 10.88
C ASP A 15 12.31 8.54 10.25
N PHE A 16 12.72 7.84 9.18
CA PHE A 16 11.88 6.80 8.61
C PHE A 16 11.71 5.65 9.59
N TRP A 17 10.46 5.32 9.85
CA TRP A 17 10.08 4.19 10.67
C TRP A 17 9.15 3.29 9.87
N SER A 18 9.52 2.02 9.76
CA SER A 18 8.70 0.98 9.15
C SER A 18 8.46 -0.15 10.15
N VAL A 19 7.40 -0.91 9.90
CA VAL A 19 7.03 -2.06 10.70
C VAL A 19 7.02 -3.31 9.82
N HIS A 20 7.35 -4.46 10.41
CA HIS A 20 7.09 -5.74 9.77
C HIS A 20 5.60 -5.84 9.40
N PRO A 21 5.23 -6.26 8.17
CA PRO A 21 3.84 -6.27 7.70
C PRO A 21 2.87 -6.98 8.65
N SER A 22 3.31 -8.10 9.24
CA SER A 22 2.50 -8.87 10.20
C SER A 22 2.25 -8.16 11.54
N LYS A 23 2.85 -6.99 11.76
CA LYS A 23 2.70 -6.19 12.99
C LYS A 23 1.90 -4.91 12.78
N ALA A 24 1.56 -4.58 11.54
CA ALA A 24 0.81 -3.36 11.23
C ALA A 24 -0.58 -3.35 11.91
N ALA A 25 -1.31 -4.47 11.85
CA ALA A 25 -2.61 -4.60 12.51
C ALA A 25 -2.50 -4.62 14.03
N ASP A 26 -1.56 -5.40 14.59
CA ASP A 26 -1.32 -5.51 16.04
C ASP A 26 -1.18 -4.13 16.71
N ILE A 27 -0.40 -3.22 16.12
CA ILE A 27 -0.18 -1.86 16.66
C ILE A 27 -1.50 -1.06 16.74
N MET A 28 -2.34 -1.20 15.72
CA MET A 28 -3.61 -0.48 15.66
C MET A 28 -4.62 -1.07 16.66
N GLU A 29 -4.62 -2.40 16.81
CA GLU A 29 -5.45 -3.11 17.78
C GLU A 29 -5.07 -2.76 19.23
N GLU A 30 -3.77 -2.69 19.54
CA GLU A 30 -3.26 -2.20 20.82
C GLU A 30 -3.68 -0.75 21.11
N ALA A 31 -3.88 0.06 20.06
CA ALA A 31 -4.38 1.43 20.15
C ALA A 31 -5.91 1.55 20.26
N GLY A 32 -6.65 0.43 20.35
CA GLY A 32 -8.10 0.42 20.56
C GLY A 32 -8.93 0.42 19.28
N PHE A 33 -8.40 -0.12 18.18
CA PHE A 33 -9.14 -0.28 16.93
C PHE A 33 -9.51 -1.75 16.68
N GLU A 34 -10.68 -1.96 16.09
CA GLU A 34 -11.08 -3.23 15.49
C GLU A 34 -10.66 -3.24 14.02
N THR A 35 -9.76 -4.14 13.64
CA THR A 35 -9.30 -4.30 12.25
C THR A 35 -10.44 -4.72 11.34
N GLN A 36 -10.70 -3.94 10.29
CA GLN A 36 -11.67 -4.26 9.24
C GLN A 36 -10.97 -4.85 8.01
N THR A 37 -9.86 -4.26 7.59
CA THR A 37 -9.02 -4.82 6.52
C THR A 37 -7.59 -4.27 6.57
N LEU A 38 -6.66 -5.02 5.99
CA LEU A 38 -5.30 -4.60 5.72
C LEU A 38 -5.02 -4.93 4.25
N LEU A 39 -4.63 -3.93 3.46
CA LEU A 39 -4.47 -4.06 2.02
C LEU A 39 -3.04 -3.72 1.59
N ALA A 40 -2.48 -4.51 0.67
CA ALA A 40 -1.26 -4.16 -0.04
C ALA A 40 -1.52 -2.98 -1.00
N GLN A 41 -0.88 -1.84 -0.73
CA GLN A 41 -0.93 -0.66 -1.58
C GLN A 41 0.40 -0.53 -2.34
N GLU A 42 0.33 -0.17 -3.62
CA GLU A 42 1.50 -0.17 -4.48
C GLU A 42 2.20 -1.54 -4.50
N GLY A 43 1.40 -2.62 -4.52
CA GLY A 43 1.87 -3.99 -4.69
C GLY A 43 2.06 -4.32 -6.18
N LEU A 44 1.02 -4.86 -6.82
CA LEU A 44 1.08 -5.26 -8.23
C LEU A 44 1.39 -4.12 -9.19
N VAL A 45 0.97 -2.89 -8.86
CA VAL A 45 1.21 -1.70 -9.69
C VAL A 45 2.65 -1.20 -9.60
N SER A 46 3.42 -1.61 -8.58
CA SER A 46 4.79 -1.12 -8.39
C SER A 46 5.62 -1.38 -9.64
N LEU A 47 6.38 -0.37 -10.07
CA LEU A 47 7.24 -0.36 -11.25
C LEU A 47 6.52 -0.48 -12.61
N ILE A 48 5.18 -0.53 -12.64
CA ILE A 48 4.40 -0.64 -13.89
C ILE A 48 3.27 0.41 -13.99
N ASP A 49 3.27 1.41 -13.12
CA ASP A 49 2.25 2.45 -13.02
C ASP A 49 2.05 3.19 -14.36
N GLU A 50 3.14 3.50 -15.07
CA GLU A 50 3.05 4.13 -16.40
C GLU A 50 2.21 3.32 -17.40
N LYS A 51 2.30 1.98 -17.37
CA LYS A 51 1.55 1.11 -18.28
C LYS A 51 0.10 0.97 -17.83
N VAL A 52 -0.12 0.85 -16.53
CA VAL A 52 -1.46 0.78 -15.92
C VAL A 52 -2.25 2.05 -16.20
N ASN A 53 -1.60 3.22 -16.15
CA ASN A 53 -2.21 4.53 -16.41
C ASN A 53 -2.68 4.72 -17.87
N LEU A 54 -2.27 3.84 -18.80
CA LEU A 54 -2.73 3.82 -20.18
C LEU A 54 -4.00 2.97 -20.39
N LEU A 55 -4.39 2.16 -19.41
CA LEU A 55 -5.56 1.30 -19.52
C LEU A 55 -6.84 2.14 -19.55
N GLN A 56 -7.80 1.70 -20.37
CA GLN A 56 -9.11 2.33 -20.51
C GLN A 56 -10.18 1.25 -20.70
N GLY A 57 -11.44 1.60 -20.45
CA GLY A 57 -12.59 0.72 -20.67
C GLY A 57 -12.46 -0.61 -19.91
N GLU A 58 -12.80 -1.72 -20.57
CA GLU A 58 -12.80 -3.06 -19.96
C GLU A 58 -11.44 -3.47 -19.38
N ALA A 59 -10.33 -3.05 -19.99
CA ALA A 59 -9.00 -3.37 -19.48
C ALA A 59 -8.69 -2.65 -18.16
N TRP A 60 -9.17 -1.42 -18.00
CA TRP A 60 -9.08 -0.68 -16.74
C TRP A 60 -9.93 -1.34 -15.65
N GLU A 61 -11.19 -1.67 -15.95
CA GLU A 61 -12.08 -2.34 -14.99
C GLU A 61 -11.52 -3.70 -14.53
N ALA A 62 -10.98 -4.49 -15.47
CA ALA A 62 -10.34 -5.76 -15.15
C ALA A 62 -9.09 -5.58 -14.27
N TRP A 63 -8.30 -4.52 -14.52
CA TRP A 63 -7.15 -4.18 -13.68
C TRP A 63 -7.56 -3.77 -12.27
N VAL A 64 -8.60 -2.93 -12.13
CA VAL A 64 -9.10 -2.48 -10.83
C VAL A 64 -9.59 -3.66 -9.99
N ASP A 65 -10.38 -4.56 -10.58
CA ASP A 65 -10.85 -5.78 -9.89
C ASP A 65 -9.69 -6.67 -9.46
N LEU A 66 -8.74 -6.94 -10.37
CA LEU A 66 -7.56 -7.75 -10.06
C LEU A 66 -6.73 -7.13 -8.93
N ASN A 67 -6.43 -5.84 -9.03
CA ASN A 67 -5.64 -5.13 -8.04
C ASN A 67 -6.32 -5.15 -6.67
N TYR A 68 -7.62 -4.90 -6.61
CA TYR A 68 -8.38 -4.91 -5.35
C TYR A 68 -8.46 -6.30 -4.71
N ARG A 69 -8.67 -7.35 -5.52
CA ARG A 69 -8.67 -8.74 -5.04
C ARG A 69 -7.31 -9.16 -4.51
N CYS A 70 -6.24 -8.88 -5.24
CA CYS A 70 -4.89 -9.23 -4.84
C CYS A 70 -4.43 -8.45 -3.62
N ALA A 71 -4.82 -7.17 -3.49
CA ALA A 71 -4.47 -6.35 -2.35
C ALA A 71 -4.91 -6.94 -1.00
N GLN A 72 -5.96 -7.78 -0.99
CA GLN A 72 -6.46 -8.47 0.21
C GLN A 72 -5.67 -9.75 0.57
N ASP A 73 -4.77 -10.22 -0.30
CA ASP A 73 -4.02 -11.45 -0.06
C ASP A 73 -2.83 -11.17 0.88
N PRO A 74 -2.82 -11.73 2.11
CA PRO A 74 -1.74 -11.47 3.06
C PRO A 74 -0.38 -11.99 2.59
N THR A 75 -0.34 -12.92 1.62
CA THR A 75 0.92 -13.45 1.09
C THR A 75 1.72 -12.42 0.29
N ILE A 76 1.07 -11.37 -0.22
CA ILE A 76 1.74 -10.30 -0.99
C ILE A 76 2.05 -9.04 -0.18
N HIS A 77 1.61 -8.95 1.09
CA HIS A 77 1.83 -7.77 1.94
C HIS A 77 3.32 -7.43 2.13
N GLY A 78 4.19 -8.43 2.16
CA GLY A 78 5.65 -8.21 2.27
C GLY A 78 6.31 -7.70 0.98
N ALA A 79 5.61 -7.75 -0.15
CA ALA A 79 6.09 -7.27 -1.43
C ALA A 79 5.51 -5.89 -1.82
N ALA A 80 4.61 -5.33 -1.00
CA ALA A 80 4.01 -4.03 -1.24
C ALA A 80 4.95 -2.89 -0.81
N GLU A 81 4.90 -1.75 -1.50
CA GLU A 81 5.61 -0.55 -1.04
C GLU A 81 4.94 0.04 0.22
N HIS A 82 3.62 -0.06 0.33
CA HIS A 82 2.85 0.46 1.46
C HIS A 82 1.73 -0.52 1.90
N LEU A 83 1.27 -0.37 3.14
CA LEU A 83 0.09 -1.09 3.65
C LEU A 83 -1.00 -0.09 4.03
N LEU A 84 -2.22 -0.34 3.59
CA LEU A 84 -3.41 0.42 3.99
C LEU A 84 -4.17 -0.35 5.07
N TYR A 85 -4.16 0.17 6.28
CA TYR A 85 -4.99 -0.32 7.38
C TYR A 85 -6.33 0.42 7.43
N VAL A 86 -7.42 -0.33 7.56
CA VAL A 86 -8.75 0.22 7.86
C VAL A 86 -9.25 -0.43 9.15
N GLY A 87 -9.53 0.39 10.15
CA GLY A 87 -10.05 -0.07 11.43
C GLY A 87 -11.14 0.85 11.97
N LYS A 88 -11.99 0.28 12.82
CA LYS A 88 -13.07 0.99 13.51
C LYS A 88 -12.65 1.22 14.96
N ARG A 89 -12.68 2.47 15.43
CA ARG A 89 -12.36 2.77 16.84
C ARG A 89 -13.42 2.15 17.76
N ILE A 90 -12.96 1.48 18.81
CA ILE A 90 -13.77 0.93 19.91
C ILE A 90 -13.95 1.98 21.01
#